data_AF-A0A9P1CC45-F1
#
_entry.id   AF-A0A9P1CC45-F1
#
_cell.length_a   1.000
_cell.length_b   1.000
_cell.length_c   1.000
_cell.angle_alpha   90.00
_cell.angle_beta   90.00
_cell.angle_gamma   90.00
#
_symmetry.space_group_name_H-M   'P 1'
#
loop_
_entity.id
_entity.type
_entity.pdbx_description
1 polymer ?
#
loop_
_entity_poly.entity_id
_entity_poly.type
_entity_poly.pdbx_seq_one_letter_code
_entity_poly.pdbx_strand_id
1 'polypeptide(L)'
;MAKRKGDAEPEKPEGKAQRVNTWTDFSSSDPLYALKGEVATASLVDDAGAVDDVKMAQYLEVLVVQKAAQKPKDWLEFWQALELPVQGPQQAAVLGSIIHFCLDHAPVGGLGPILAELIKGHRVKTKVVEDALEATMVGREDSEGVLREMLIRIFPKGPQSEWGWSRTGWSWQEWWKIVQKTMSVLHPTSGFVELGLLLERLEAEAQLPLVEQPTWTQPRLKKARELLCELGGLEDWELDSCFNARLR
;
A
#
# COMPACT_ATOMS: atom_id res chain seq x y z
N MET A 1 66.16 -21.84 -16.11
CA MET A 1 65.40 -22.10 -14.88
C MET A 1 63.91 -22.22 -15.23
N ALA A 2 63.34 -23.37 -14.86
CA ALA A 2 61.92 -23.76 -14.69
C ALA A 2 60.81 -23.21 -15.62
N LYS A 3 60.39 -24.04 -16.58
CA LYS A 3 59.05 -24.01 -17.21
C LYS A 3 57.99 -24.44 -16.17
N ARG A 4 56.99 -23.61 -15.89
CA ARG A 4 55.83 -23.97 -15.07
C ARG A 4 54.91 -24.93 -15.84
N LYS A 5 54.58 -26.04 -15.20
CA LYS A 5 53.65 -27.08 -15.62
C LYS A 5 52.23 -26.50 -15.60
N GLY A 6 51.47 -26.69 -16.68
CA GLY A 6 50.07 -26.27 -16.77
C GLY A 6 49.19 -27.15 -15.90
N ASP A 7 48.42 -26.52 -15.02
CA ASP A 7 47.37 -27.17 -14.24
C ASP A 7 46.14 -27.36 -15.15
N ALA A 8 45.67 -28.60 -15.23
CA ALA A 8 44.48 -28.98 -15.98
C ALA A 8 43.23 -28.45 -15.27
N GLU A 9 42.40 -27.68 -15.98
CA GLU A 9 41.10 -27.25 -15.50
C GLU A 9 40.20 -28.47 -15.24
N PRO A 10 39.59 -28.59 -14.05
CA PRO A 10 38.65 -29.66 -13.77
C PRO A 10 37.38 -29.48 -14.61
N GLU A 11 37.02 -30.50 -15.39
CA GLU A 11 35.76 -30.58 -16.13
C GLU A 11 34.57 -30.38 -15.17
N LYS A 12 33.78 -29.35 -15.41
CA LYS A 12 32.54 -29.10 -14.66
C LYS A 12 31.52 -30.19 -15.02
N PRO A 13 30.92 -30.89 -14.05
CA PRO A 13 29.88 -31.87 -14.33
C PRO A 13 28.65 -31.18 -14.94
N GLU A 14 28.34 -31.51 -16.21
CA GLU A 14 27.22 -30.97 -17.00
C GLU A 14 25.85 -31.58 -16.67
N GLY A 15 25.59 -31.89 -15.40
CA GLY A 15 24.30 -32.42 -14.95
C GLY A 15 23.43 -31.36 -14.30
N LYS A 16 22.68 -30.54 -15.06
CA LYS A 16 21.61 -29.73 -14.48
C LYS A 16 20.46 -30.65 -14.08
N ALA A 17 20.45 -31.08 -12.82
CA ALA A 17 19.30 -31.78 -12.26
C ALA A 17 18.03 -30.95 -12.50
N GLN A 18 17.02 -31.53 -13.16
CA GLN A 18 15.71 -30.92 -13.29
C GLN A 18 15.15 -30.68 -11.89
N ARG A 19 14.98 -29.41 -11.51
CA ARG A 19 14.24 -29.06 -10.31
C ARG A 19 12.78 -29.42 -10.55
N VAL A 20 12.28 -30.42 -9.84
CA VAL A 20 10.86 -30.74 -9.79
C VAL A 20 10.16 -29.60 -9.06
N ASN A 21 9.11 -29.04 -9.65
CA ASN A 21 8.33 -27.93 -9.08
C ASN A 21 7.43 -28.46 -7.95
N THR A 22 7.99 -28.67 -6.76
CA THR A 22 7.28 -29.26 -5.61
C THR A 22 6.14 -28.38 -5.07
N TRP A 23 6.02 -27.12 -5.50
CA TRP A 23 4.99 -26.20 -5.03
C TRP A 23 3.59 -26.54 -5.57
N THR A 24 3.48 -27.24 -6.71
CA THR A 24 2.18 -27.61 -7.31
C THR A 24 1.37 -28.54 -6.41
N ASP A 25 2.05 -29.37 -5.63
CA ASP A 25 1.44 -30.36 -4.75
C ASP A 25 0.65 -29.71 -3.58
N PHE A 26 0.92 -28.42 -3.31
CA PHE A 26 0.31 -27.66 -2.23
C PHE A 26 -0.86 -26.78 -2.69
N SER A 27 -1.21 -26.79 -3.98
CA SER A 27 -2.29 -25.94 -4.54
C SER A 27 -3.62 -26.06 -3.80
N SER A 28 -3.93 -27.22 -3.23
CA SER A 28 -5.15 -27.47 -2.45
C SER A 28 -5.01 -27.21 -0.95
N SER A 29 -3.82 -27.40 -0.37
CA SER A 29 -3.61 -27.32 1.09
C SER A 29 -3.07 -25.97 1.55
N ASP A 30 -2.24 -25.32 0.73
CA ASP A 30 -1.64 -24.02 0.96
C ASP A 30 -1.55 -23.25 -0.38
N PRO A 31 -2.68 -22.66 -0.83
CA PRO A 31 -2.75 -21.99 -2.11
C PRO A 31 -1.82 -20.77 -2.20
N LEU A 32 -1.51 -20.12 -1.07
CA LEU A 32 -0.57 -19.00 -1.04
C LEU A 32 0.87 -19.47 -1.28
N TYR A 33 1.28 -20.57 -0.65
CA TYR A 33 2.60 -21.16 -0.90
C TYR A 33 2.74 -21.62 -2.36
N ALA A 34 1.73 -22.29 -2.90
CA ALA A 34 1.71 -22.72 -4.30
C ALA A 34 1.84 -21.52 -5.25
N LEU A 35 1.03 -20.47 -5.05
CA LEU A 35 1.07 -19.25 -5.84
C LEU A 35 2.44 -18.56 -5.76
N LYS A 36 3.05 -18.45 -4.58
CA LYS A 36 4.40 -17.87 -4.44
C LYS A 36 5.44 -18.67 -5.22
N GLY A 37 5.32 -20.00 -5.24
CA GLY A 37 6.18 -20.88 -6.04
C GLY A 37 6.01 -20.63 -7.55
N GLU A 38 4.78 -20.50 -8.01
CA GLU A 38 4.46 -20.17 -9.40
C GLU A 38 5.04 -18.82 -9.81
N VAL A 39 4.73 -17.77 -9.05
CA VAL A 39 5.17 -16.39 -9.28
C VAL A 39 6.69 -16.29 -9.33
N ALA A 40 7.41 -17.00 -8.45
CA ALA A 40 8.86 -17.02 -8.45
C ALA A 40 9.48 -17.71 -9.69
N THR A 41 8.70 -18.48 -10.45
CA THR A 41 9.16 -19.16 -11.66
C THR A 41 8.67 -18.52 -12.96
N ALA A 42 7.57 -17.78 -12.91
CA ALA A 42 6.96 -17.12 -14.06
C ALA A 42 7.01 -15.59 -13.89
N SER A 43 7.84 -14.94 -14.70
CA SER A 43 7.93 -13.47 -14.67
C SER A 43 6.57 -12.84 -14.98
N LEU A 44 6.14 -11.94 -14.09
CA LEU A 44 4.95 -11.11 -14.28
C LEU A 44 5.23 -9.94 -15.24
N VAL A 45 6.50 -9.57 -15.39
CA VAL A 45 6.94 -8.45 -16.23
C VAL A 45 7.66 -9.03 -17.44
N ASP A 46 7.28 -8.59 -18.64
CA ASP A 46 7.94 -9.00 -19.88
C ASP A 46 9.30 -8.30 -20.07
N ASP A 47 10.04 -8.67 -21.11
CA ASP A 47 11.34 -8.09 -21.43
C ASP A 47 11.27 -6.57 -21.77
N ALA A 48 10.08 -6.08 -22.16
CA ALA A 48 9.83 -4.67 -22.41
C ALA A 48 9.47 -3.89 -21.13
N GLY A 49 9.34 -4.58 -20.00
CA GLY A 49 8.98 -3.98 -18.73
C GLY A 49 7.47 -3.78 -18.54
N ALA A 50 6.62 -4.36 -19.39
CA ALA A 50 5.16 -4.33 -19.26
C ALA A 50 4.65 -5.44 -18.34
N VAL A 51 3.59 -5.15 -17.60
CA VAL A 51 2.94 -6.11 -16.70
C VAL A 51 2.01 -7.01 -17.52
N ASP A 52 2.11 -8.32 -17.32
CA ASP A 52 1.17 -9.30 -17.89
C ASP A 52 -0.16 -9.25 -17.12
N ASP A 53 -1.09 -8.43 -17.60
CA ASP A 53 -2.38 -8.19 -16.95
C ASP A 53 -3.22 -9.48 -16.80
N VAL A 54 -3.07 -10.44 -17.72
CA VAL A 54 -3.81 -11.71 -17.67
C VAL A 54 -3.29 -12.56 -16.52
N LYS A 55 -1.97 -12.72 -16.38
CA LYS A 55 -1.38 -13.41 -15.23
C LYS A 55 -1.69 -12.68 -13.92
N MET A 56 -1.62 -11.35 -13.92
CA MET A 56 -1.92 -10.57 -12.72
C MET A 56 -3.36 -10.82 -12.23
N ALA A 57 -4.33 -10.83 -13.14
CA ALA A 57 -5.73 -11.14 -12.82
C ALA A 57 -5.89 -12.56 -12.25
N GLN A 58 -5.18 -13.55 -12.81
CA GLN A 58 -5.18 -14.92 -12.30
C GLN A 58 -4.62 -15.01 -10.87
N TYR A 59 -3.52 -14.30 -10.58
CA TYR A 59 -2.95 -14.26 -9.24
C TYR A 59 -3.91 -13.59 -8.24
N LEU A 60 -4.58 -12.51 -8.65
CA LEU A 60 -5.55 -11.80 -7.82
C LEU A 60 -6.79 -12.64 -7.53
N GLU A 61 -7.27 -13.43 -8.50
CA GLU A 61 -8.37 -14.38 -8.30
C GLU A 61 -8.04 -15.37 -7.17
N VAL A 62 -6.81 -15.92 -7.16
CA VAL A 62 -6.36 -16.83 -6.11
C VAL A 62 -6.22 -16.12 -4.75
N LEU A 63 -5.60 -14.94 -4.73
CA LEU A 63 -5.36 -14.19 -3.48
C LEU A 63 -6.66 -13.72 -2.82
N VAL A 64 -7.58 -13.17 -3.61
CA VAL A 64 -8.74 -12.42 -3.14
C VAL A 64 -10.00 -13.28 -3.16
N VAL A 65 -10.35 -13.87 -4.30
CA VAL A 65 -11.61 -14.61 -4.46
C VAL A 65 -11.52 -15.99 -3.82
N GLN A 66 -10.43 -16.71 -4.06
CA GLN A 66 -10.15 -18.00 -3.40
C GLN A 66 -9.57 -17.83 -1.98
N LYS A 67 -9.35 -16.58 -1.56
CA LYS A 67 -8.88 -16.21 -0.22
C LYS A 67 -7.56 -16.89 0.16
N ALA A 68 -6.61 -17.01 -0.77
CA ALA A 68 -5.29 -17.51 -0.41
C ALA A 68 -4.56 -16.57 0.57
N ALA A 69 -4.76 -15.25 0.45
CA ALA A 69 -4.29 -14.28 1.44
C ALA A 69 -5.37 -14.04 2.50
N GLN A 70 -5.06 -14.34 3.76
CA GLN A 70 -5.99 -14.29 4.89
C GLN A 70 -5.74 -13.12 5.82
N LYS A 71 -4.57 -12.47 5.72
CA LYS A 71 -4.21 -11.29 6.50
C LYS A 71 -3.33 -10.34 5.68
N PRO A 72 -3.28 -9.05 6.03
CA PRO A 72 -2.43 -8.06 5.34
C PRO A 72 -0.95 -8.45 5.21
N LYS A 73 -0.39 -9.22 6.16
CA LYS A 73 1.00 -9.68 6.09
C LYS A 73 1.27 -10.69 4.97
N ASP A 74 0.27 -11.45 4.53
CA ASP A 74 0.43 -12.43 3.45
C ASP A 74 0.75 -11.73 2.13
N TRP A 75 0.24 -10.52 1.95
CA TRP A 75 0.53 -9.66 0.79
C TRP A 75 1.99 -9.21 0.74
N LEU A 76 2.68 -9.12 1.87
CA LEU A 76 4.13 -8.84 1.88
C LEU A 76 4.91 -10.00 1.28
N GLU A 77 4.47 -11.23 1.55
CA GLU A 77 5.11 -12.44 1.06
C GLU A 77 4.86 -12.64 -0.43
N PHE A 78 3.61 -12.40 -0.88
CA PHE A 78 3.27 -12.37 -2.29
C PHE A 78 4.06 -11.28 -3.04
N TRP A 79 4.07 -10.05 -2.52
CA TRP A 79 4.81 -8.95 -3.14
C TRP A 79 6.31 -9.25 -3.26
N GLN A 80 6.90 -9.88 -2.24
CA GLN A 80 8.30 -10.30 -2.29
C GLN A 80 8.55 -11.36 -3.37
N ALA A 81 7.62 -12.30 -3.57
CA ALA A 81 7.74 -13.34 -4.59
C ALA A 81 7.70 -12.79 -6.02
N LEU A 82 7.09 -11.63 -6.25
CA LEU A 82 7.05 -10.97 -7.56
C LEU A 82 8.42 -10.48 -8.06
N GLU A 83 9.40 -10.32 -7.17
CA GLU A 83 10.76 -9.85 -7.48
C GLU A 83 10.83 -8.56 -8.33
N LEU A 84 9.85 -7.66 -8.15
CA LEU A 84 9.79 -6.42 -8.93
C LEU A 84 11.00 -5.50 -8.65
N PRO A 85 11.57 -4.86 -9.68
CA PRO A 85 12.64 -3.88 -9.50
C PRO A 85 12.24 -2.75 -8.54
N VAL A 86 13.08 -2.47 -7.53
CA VAL A 86 12.80 -1.51 -6.43
C VAL A 86 12.52 -0.08 -6.90
N GLN A 87 13.01 0.29 -8.07
CA GLN A 87 12.86 1.64 -8.65
C GLN A 87 12.15 1.62 -10.01
N GLY A 88 11.52 0.50 -10.36
CA GLY A 88 10.85 0.35 -11.64
C GLY A 88 9.43 0.92 -11.65
N PRO A 89 8.96 1.48 -12.78
CA PRO A 89 7.56 1.91 -12.93
C PRO A 89 6.56 0.76 -12.77
N GLN A 90 7.01 -0.49 -12.91
CA GLN A 90 6.18 -1.69 -12.79
C GLN A 90 5.56 -1.83 -11.41
N GLN A 91 6.18 -1.31 -10.35
CA GLN A 91 5.58 -1.40 -9.01
C GLN A 91 4.26 -0.62 -8.94
N ALA A 92 4.18 0.55 -9.57
CA ALA A 92 2.96 1.35 -9.58
C ALA A 92 1.88 0.68 -10.44
N ALA A 93 2.26 0.11 -11.59
CA ALA A 93 1.35 -0.63 -12.46
C ALA A 93 0.76 -1.87 -11.76
N VAL A 94 1.60 -2.72 -11.17
CA VAL A 94 1.15 -3.90 -10.43
C VAL A 94 0.26 -3.51 -9.25
N LEU A 95 0.66 -2.50 -8.47
CA LEU A 95 -0.15 -2.03 -7.36
C LEU A 95 -1.48 -1.44 -7.82
N GLY A 96 -1.50 -0.75 -8.97
CA GLY A 96 -2.71 -0.26 -9.62
C GLY A 96 -3.66 -1.40 -9.98
N SER A 97 -3.16 -2.49 -10.55
CA SER A 97 -3.96 -3.69 -10.83
C SER A 97 -4.53 -4.32 -9.55
N ILE A 98 -3.75 -4.37 -8.46
CA ILE A 98 -4.24 -4.83 -7.15
C ILE A 98 -5.37 -3.94 -6.65
N ILE A 99 -5.18 -2.61 -6.65
CA ILE A 99 -6.18 -1.65 -6.17
C ILE A 99 -7.46 -1.78 -7.00
N HIS A 100 -7.34 -1.72 -8.33
CA HIS A 100 -8.49 -1.81 -9.22
C HIS A 100 -9.30 -3.09 -8.99
N PHE A 101 -8.64 -4.25 -8.95
CA PHE A 101 -9.30 -5.52 -8.70
C PHE A 101 -9.96 -5.58 -7.31
N CYS A 102 -9.30 -5.04 -6.29
CA CYS A 102 -9.79 -5.06 -4.91
C CYS A 102 -10.93 -4.08 -4.63
N LEU A 103 -11.13 -3.07 -5.48
CA LEU A 103 -12.31 -2.20 -5.43
C LEU A 103 -13.57 -2.96 -5.84
N ASP A 104 -13.47 -3.92 -6.76
CA ASP A 104 -14.58 -4.78 -7.17
C ASP A 104 -14.70 -6.04 -6.29
N HIS A 105 -13.59 -6.49 -5.69
CA HIS A 105 -13.51 -7.70 -4.87
C HIS A 105 -12.76 -7.42 -3.56
N ALA A 106 -13.49 -7.09 -2.50
CA ALA A 106 -12.87 -6.74 -1.22
C ALA A 106 -11.98 -7.88 -0.67
N PRO A 107 -10.67 -7.65 -0.44
CA PRO A 107 -9.76 -8.67 0.06
C PRO A 107 -9.98 -8.93 1.56
N VAL A 108 -9.59 -10.13 2.03
CA VAL A 108 -9.63 -10.46 3.46
C VAL A 108 -8.72 -9.50 4.22
N GLY A 109 -9.30 -8.81 5.21
CA GLY A 109 -8.60 -7.79 6.01
C GLY A 109 -8.61 -6.39 5.40
N GLY A 110 -9.22 -6.19 4.22
CA GLY A 110 -9.42 -4.88 3.59
C GLY A 110 -8.21 -4.34 2.82
N LEU A 111 -8.47 -3.56 1.78
CA LEU A 111 -7.43 -3.00 0.91
C LEU A 111 -6.56 -1.95 1.63
N GLY A 112 -7.15 -1.03 2.40
CA GLY A 112 -6.41 0.00 3.14
C GLY A 112 -5.33 -0.58 4.08
N PRO A 113 -5.67 -1.59 4.91
CA PRO A 113 -4.69 -2.30 5.73
C PRO A 113 -3.57 -3.00 4.95
N ILE A 114 -3.88 -3.57 3.78
CA ILE A 114 -2.88 -4.17 2.88
C ILE A 114 -1.90 -3.10 2.37
N LEU A 115 -2.40 -1.98 1.86
CA LEU A 115 -1.57 -0.86 1.40
C LEU A 115 -0.66 -0.33 2.52
N ALA A 116 -1.22 -0.18 3.72
CA ALA A 116 -0.44 0.25 4.89
C ALA A 116 0.66 -0.75 5.26
N GLU A 117 0.39 -2.07 5.23
CA GLU A 117 1.42 -3.08 5.49
C GLU A 117 2.50 -3.08 4.41
N LEU A 118 2.17 -2.93 3.12
CA LEU A 118 3.16 -2.83 2.04
C LEU A 118 4.12 -1.64 2.24
N ILE A 119 3.59 -0.49 2.68
CA ILE A 119 4.40 0.71 3.03
C ILE A 119 5.27 0.43 4.27
N LYS A 120 4.67 -0.12 5.34
CA LYS A 120 5.34 -0.37 6.62
C LYS A 120 6.41 -1.46 6.53
N GLY A 121 6.18 -2.47 5.71
CA GLY A 121 7.11 -3.55 5.39
C GLY A 121 8.23 -3.12 4.44
N HIS A 122 8.29 -1.83 4.06
CA HIS A 122 9.27 -1.27 3.13
C HIS A 122 9.31 -1.99 1.77
N ARG A 123 8.19 -2.62 1.39
CA ARG A 123 8.07 -3.34 0.11
C ARG A 123 7.74 -2.39 -1.02
N VAL A 124 7.02 -1.32 -0.69
CA VAL A 124 6.59 -0.29 -1.63
C VAL A 124 6.93 1.09 -1.06
N LYS A 125 7.46 1.98 -1.91
CA LYS A 125 7.67 3.37 -1.55
C LYS A 125 6.34 4.11 -1.56
N THR A 126 6.17 5.11 -0.69
CA THR A 126 4.95 5.93 -0.64
C THR A 126 4.60 6.56 -1.98
N LYS A 127 5.59 7.06 -2.72
CA LYS A 127 5.40 7.59 -4.08
C LYS A 127 4.76 6.58 -5.05
N VAL A 128 5.13 5.31 -4.96
CA VAL A 128 4.54 4.26 -5.80
C VAL A 128 3.06 4.04 -5.46
N VAL A 129 2.71 4.10 -4.17
CA VAL A 129 1.31 4.02 -3.72
C VAL A 129 0.53 5.22 -4.23
N GLU A 130 1.05 6.43 -4.09
CA GLU A 130 0.41 7.64 -4.61
C GLU A 130 0.16 7.56 -6.12
N ASP A 131 1.13 7.08 -6.90
CA ASP A 131 1.01 6.98 -8.36
C ASP A 131 -0.01 5.91 -8.77
N ALA A 132 -0.07 4.79 -8.05
CA ALA A 132 -1.07 3.76 -8.27
C ALA A 132 -2.49 4.25 -7.91
N LEU A 133 -2.63 5.01 -6.82
CA LEU A 133 -3.89 5.64 -6.42
C LEU A 133 -4.33 6.70 -7.43
N GLU A 134 -3.43 7.53 -7.93
CA GLU A 134 -3.73 8.48 -9.00
C GLU A 134 -4.19 7.77 -10.28
N ALA A 135 -3.57 6.66 -10.65
CA ALA A 135 -4.03 5.89 -11.82
C ALA A 135 -5.42 5.24 -11.66
N THR A 136 -5.83 4.93 -10.42
CA THR A 136 -7.00 4.06 -10.17
C THR A 136 -8.19 4.76 -9.51
N MET A 137 -7.95 5.82 -8.73
CA MET A 137 -8.97 6.49 -7.92
C MET A 137 -9.28 7.92 -8.36
N VAL A 138 -8.66 8.44 -9.42
CA VAL A 138 -8.93 9.81 -9.90
C VAL A 138 -10.42 10.02 -10.14
N GLY A 139 -10.99 11.02 -9.46
CA GLY A 139 -12.39 11.41 -9.58
C GLY A 139 -13.39 10.37 -9.08
N ARG A 140 -12.93 9.31 -8.38
CA ARG A 140 -13.80 8.29 -7.79
C ARG A 140 -14.23 8.67 -6.38
N GLU A 141 -15.25 7.98 -5.91
CA GLU A 141 -15.63 7.93 -4.50
C GLU A 141 -14.87 6.80 -3.80
N ASP A 142 -14.50 6.98 -2.54
CA ASP A 142 -13.88 5.94 -1.70
C ASP A 142 -14.91 5.36 -0.71
N SER A 143 -15.97 4.74 -1.26
CA SER A 143 -17.12 4.26 -0.46
C SER A 143 -16.74 3.27 0.64
N GLU A 144 -15.67 2.51 0.44
CA GLU A 144 -15.17 1.52 1.40
C GLU A 144 -14.17 2.13 2.41
N GLY A 145 -13.81 3.41 2.26
CA GLY A 145 -12.83 4.10 3.12
C GLY A 145 -11.43 3.49 3.05
N VAL A 146 -11.00 3.01 1.89
CA VAL A 146 -9.69 2.40 1.65
C VAL A 146 -8.58 3.36 2.05
N LEU A 147 -8.67 4.63 1.62
CA LEU A 147 -7.66 5.64 1.89
C LEU A 147 -7.62 6.01 3.36
N ARG A 148 -8.79 6.18 3.99
CA ARG A 148 -8.90 6.45 5.42
C ARG A 148 -8.24 5.35 6.25
N GLU A 149 -8.56 4.08 5.97
CA GLU A 149 -7.98 2.92 6.66
C GLU A 149 -6.47 2.77 6.44
N MET A 150 -5.99 3.10 5.24
CA MET A 150 -4.55 3.15 4.97
C MET A 150 -3.87 4.25 5.79
N LEU A 151 -4.37 5.49 5.68
CA LEU A 151 -3.76 6.70 6.25
C LEU A 151 -3.69 6.66 7.77
N ILE A 152 -4.69 6.09 8.43
CA ILE A 152 -4.68 5.97 9.89
C ILE A 152 -3.61 4.98 10.38
N ARG A 153 -3.40 3.88 9.65
CA ARG A 153 -2.41 2.85 10.00
C ARG A 153 -0.97 3.30 9.77
N ILE A 154 -0.78 4.29 8.90
CA ILE A 154 0.49 4.97 8.69
C ILE A 154 0.55 6.34 9.39
N PHE A 155 -0.37 6.67 10.30
CA PHE A 155 -0.28 7.89 11.09
C PHE A 155 0.98 7.87 11.98
N PRO A 156 1.77 8.94 12.08
CA PRO A 156 3.00 8.94 12.86
C PRO A 156 2.73 8.78 14.34
N LYS A 157 3.41 7.82 14.98
CA LYS A 157 3.33 7.58 16.42
C LYS A 157 3.92 8.75 17.21
N GLY A 158 3.08 9.42 18.02
CA GLY A 158 3.51 10.50 18.91
C GLY A 158 4.19 9.98 20.18
N PRO A 159 4.90 10.83 20.95
CA PRO A 159 5.60 10.43 22.17
C PRO A 159 4.70 9.86 23.28
N GLN A 160 3.43 10.27 23.29
CA GLN A 160 2.44 9.90 24.30
C GLN A 160 1.38 8.92 23.78
N SER A 161 1.42 8.55 22.49
CA SER A 161 0.45 7.63 21.90
C SER A 161 1.04 6.22 21.87
N GLU A 162 0.21 5.22 22.15
CA GLU A 162 0.58 3.81 21.99
C GLU A 162 0.36 3.31 20.55
N TRP A 163 -0.41 4.03 19.75
CA TRP A 163 -0.80 3.68 18.38
C TRP A 163 -0.05 4.50 17.32
N GLY A 164 -0.26 4.14 16.05
CA GLY A 164 0.44 4.73 14.91
C GLY A 164 1.75 4.02 14.55
N TRP A 165 2.44 4.55 13.55
CA TRP A 165 3.66 4.01 12.99
C TRP A 165 4.88 4.80 13.44
N SER A 166 5.81 4.11 14.10
CA SER A 166 7.13 4.66 14.46
C SER A 166 8.17 4.26 13.42
N ARG A 167 8.71 5.26 12.71
CA ARG A 167 9.79 5.08 11.74
C ARG A 167 10.64 6.35 11.65
N THR A 168 11.95 6.18 11.52
CA THR A 168 12.87 7.30 11.29
C THR A 168 12.52 8.06 10.02
N GLY A 169 12.40 9.38 10.12
CA GLY A 169 12.00 10.25 9.01
C GLY A 169 10.49 10.27 8.73
N TRP A 170 9.69 9.47 9.45
CA TRP A 170 8.24 9.47 9.34
C TRP A 170 7.64 10.46 10.33
N SER A 171 7.28 11.64 9.84
CA SER A 171 6.76 12.75 10.65
C SER A 171 5.33 13.11 10.24
N TRP A 172 4.66 13.94 11.04
CA TRP A 172 3.36 14.51 10.68
C TRP A 172 3.39 15.23 9.33
N GLN A 173 4.50 15.91 8.99
CA GLN A 173 4.61 16.62 7.72
C GLN A 173 4.65 15.67 6.53
N GLU A 174 5.40 14.57 6.63
CA GLU A 174 5.47 13.56 5.56
C GLU A 174 4.13 12.82 5.42
N TRP A 175 3.51 12.44 6.54
CA TRP A 175 2.17 11.87 6.53
C TRP A 175 1.14 12.81 5.90
N TRP A 176 1.15 14.09 6.28
CA TRP A 176 0.20 15.09 5.78
C TRP A 176 0.33 15.32 4.26
N LYS A 177 1.54 15.27 3.71
CA LYS A 177 1.74 15.33 2.24
C LYS A 177 1.01 14.18 1.53
N ILE A 178 1.05 12.98 2.10
CA ILE A 178 0.32 11.83 1.54
C ILE A 178 -1.19 12.06 1.69
N VAL A 179 -1.67 12.51 2.86
CA VAL A 179 -3.09 12.84 3.06
C VAL A 179 -3.57 13.81 1.99
N GLN A 180 -2.86 14.93 1.80
CA GLN A 180 -3.18 15.92 0.77
C GLN A 180 -3.26 15.28 -0.61
N LYS A 181 -2.19 14.61 -1.03
CA LYS A 181 -2.14 14.05 -2.38
C LYS A 181 -3.22 12.99 -2.61
N THR A 182 -3.42 12.07 -1.66
CA THR A 182 -4.39 10.97 -1.79
C THR A 182 -5.84 11.45 -1.73
N MET A 183 -6.18 12.40 -0.86
CA MET A 183 -7.52 12.97 -0.77
C MET A 183 -7.87 13.82 -2.00
N SER A 184 -6.90 14.58 -2.53
CA SER A 184 -7.09 15.38 -3.75
C SER A 184 -7.22 14.56 -5.04
N VAL A 185 -6.90 13.26 -5.00
CA VAL A 185 -7.14 12.35 -6.13
C VAL A 185 -8.64 12.05 -6.28
N LEU A 186 -9.37 11.99 -5.17
CA LEU A 186 -10.81 11.65 -5.18
C LEU A 186 -11.65 12.76 -5.82
N HIS A 187 -12.92 12.44 -6.10
CA HIS A 187 -13.91 13.49 -6.35
C HIS A 187 -13.94 14.47 -5.15
N PRO A 188 -13.96 15.81 -5.36
CA PRO A 188 -13.81 16.79 -4.27
C PRO A 188 -14.73 16.54 -3.06
N THR A 189 -16.02 16.27 -3.31
CA THR A 189 -16.98 15.94 -2.26
C THR A 189 -16.62 14.66 -1.50
N SER A 190 -16.11 13.63 -2.19
CA SER A 190 -15.66 12.40 -1.54
C SER A 190 -14.38 12.64 -0.73
N GLY A 191 -13.43 13.42 -1.26
CA GLY A 191 -12.22 13.80 -0.55
C GLY A 191 -12.52 14.59 0.72
N PHE A 192 -13.49 15.50 0.67
CA PHE A 192 -13.99 16.25 1.83
C PHE A 192 -14.55 15.32 2.91
N VAL A 193 -15.45 14.42 2.52
CA VAL A 193 -16.07 13.45 3.45
C VAL A 193 -15.03 12.52 4.06
N GLU A 194 -14.15 11.93 3.24
CA GLU A 194 -13.13 10.99 3.71
C GLU A 194 -12.09 11.64 4.61
N LEU A 195 -11.69 12.89 4.32
CA LEU A 195 -10.81 13.63 5.21
C LEU A 195 -11.49 13.93 6.55
N GLY A 196 -12.77 14.31 6.54
CA GLY A 196 -13.57 14.48 7.75
C GLY A 196 -13.62 13.21 8.60
N LEU A 197 -13.98 12.08 7.98
CA LEU A 197 -14.04 10.78 8.63
C LEU A 197 -12.67 10.30 9.13
N LEU A 198 -11.59 10.59 8.41
CA LEU A 198 -10.23 10.30 8.87
C LEU A 198 -9.90 11.08 10.14
N LEU A 199 -10.20 12.38 10.17
CA LEU A 199 -9.97 13.23 11.34
C LEU A 199 -10.77 12.76 12.56
N GLU A 200 -12.07 12.45 12.38
CA GLU A 200 -12.91 11.87 13.44
C GLU A 200 -12.36 10.53 13.95
N ARG A 201 -11.86 9.68 13.04
CA ARG A 201 -11.27 8.41 13.44
C ARG A 201 -9.99 8.60 14.24
N LEU A 202 -9.15 9.60 13.91
CA LEU A 202 -7.96 9.93 14.70
C LEU A 202 -8.31 10.40 16.12
N GLU A 203 -9.42 11.12 16.31
CA GLU A 203 -9.95 11.44 17.64
C GLU A 203 -10.38 10.18 18.40
N ALA A 204 -11.07 9.27 17.72
CA ALA A 204 -11.52 8.02 18.31
C ALA A 204 -10.36 7.12 18.76
N GLU A 205 -9.30 7.00 17.95
CA GLU A 205 -8.08 6.25 18.32
C GLU A 205 -7.32 6.91 19.49
N ALA A 206 -7.29 8.25 19.55
CA ALA A 206 -6.66 8.98 20.65
C ALA A 206 -7.53 9.07 21.91
N GLN A 207 -8.84 8.80 21.79
CA GLN A 207 -9.86 9.09 22.80
C GLN A 207 -9.83 10.55 23.29
N LEU A 208 -9.42 11.47 22.42
CA LEU A 208 -9.25 12.89 22.72
C LEU A 208 -9.60 13.74 21.49
N PRO A 209 -10.28 14.88 21.65
CA PRO A 209 -10.48 15.85 20.56
C PRO A 209 -9.14 16.24 19.92
N LEU A 210 -9.11 16.50 18.61
CA LEU A 210 -7.86 16.84 17.91
C LEU A 210 -7.15 18.01 18.58
N VAL A 211 -7.87 19.04 18.99
CA VAL A 211 -7.30 20.25 19.61
C VAL A 211 -6.63 20.02 20.96
N GLU A 212 -6.95 18.92 21.64
CA GLU A 212 -6.33 18.52 22.90
C GLU A 212 -5.15 17.57 22.69
N GLN A 213 -4.96 17.04 21.48
CA GLN A 213 -3.86 16.12 21.17
C GLN A 213 -2.55 16.90 20.98
N PRO A 214 -1.44 16.52 21.65
CA PRO A 214 -0.15 17.21 21.52
C PRO A 214 0.40 17.25 20.09
N THR A 215 0.03 16.27 19.26
CA THR A 215 0.43 16.20 17.85
C THR A 215 -0.30 17.25 16.99
N TRP A 216 -1.46 17.74 17.39
CA TRP A 216 -2.31 18.62 16.59
C TRP A 216 -2.21 20.07 17.07
N THR A 217 -1.08 20.70 16.77
CA THR A 217 -0.87 22.13 17.05
C THR A 217 -1.78 23.02 16.19
N GLN A 218 -1.99 24.26 16.60
CA GLN A 218 -2.79 25.25 15.86
C GLN A 218 -2.40 25.37 14.37
N PRO A 219 -1.11 25.43 13.97
CA PRO A 219 -0.73 25.41 12.56
C PRO A 219 -1.12 24.12 11.81
N ARG A 220 -1.18 22.97 12.48
CA ARG A 220 -1.57 21.67 11.88
C ARG A 220 -3.08 21.59 11.72
N LEU A 221 -3.84 22.06 12.71
CA LEU A 221 -5.29 22.21 12.64
C LEU A 221 -5.69 23.15 11.50
N LYS A 222 -5.01 24.30 11.39
CA LYS A 222 -5.21 25.24 10.28
C LYS A 222 -5.03 24.57 8.91
N LYS A 223 -3.98 23.77 8.74
CA LYS A 223 -3.76 23.01 7.48
C LYS A 223 -4.88 22.01 7.18
N ALA A 224 -5.40 21.33 8.21
CA ALA A 224 -6.52 20.42 8.03
C ALA A 224 -7.80 21.14 7.61
N ARG A 225 -8.09 22.29 8.25
CA ARG A 225 -9.20 23.16 7.88
C ARG A 225 -9.05 23.70 6.46
N GLU A 226 -7.87 24.18 6.08
CA GLU A 226 -7.58 24.67 4.73
C GLU A 226 -7.84 23.58 3.67
N LEU A 227 -7.39 22.35 3.91
CA LEU A 227 -7.62 21.24 2.98
C LEU A 227 -9.11 20.83 2.91
N LEU A 228 -9.83 20.82 4.05
CA LEU A 228 -11.28 20.59 4.04
C LEU A 228 -12.02 21.68 3.26
N CYS A 229 -11.66 22.95 3.45
CA CYS A 229 -12.24 24.06 2.70
C CYS A 229 -11.99 23.91 1.19
N GLU A 230 -10.76 23.57 0.80
CA GLU A 230 -10.38 23.33 -0.59
C GLU A 230 -11.19 22.18 -1.22
N LEU A 231 -11.26 21.03 -0.55
CA LEU A 231 -11.98 19.84 -1.06
C LEU A 231 -13.51 20.06 -1.08
N GLY A 232 -14.05 20.77 -0.09
CA GLY A 232 -15.48 21.06 0.02
C GLY A 232 -15.95 22.25 -0.82
N GLY A 233 -15.03 23.08 -1.34
CA GLY A 233 -15.38 24.36 -1.96
C GLY A 233 -16.05 25.33 -0.98
N LEU A 234 -15.60 25.32 0.28
CA LEU A 234 -16.18 26.08 1.39
C LEU A 234 -15.25 27.21 1.84
N GLU A 235 -15.81 28.26 2.43
CA GLU A 235 -15.06 29.22 3.22
C GLU A 235 -14.84 28.68 4.65
N ASP A 236 -13.78 29.15 5.34
CA ASP A 236 -13.40 28.63 6.66
C ASP A 236 -14.50 28.77 7.73
N TRP A 237 -15.35 29.79 7.64
CA TRP A 237 -16.46 29.98 8.57
C TRP A 237 -17.65 29.04 8.29
N GLU A 238 -17.79 28.54 7.05
CA GLU A 238 -18.83 27.56 6.70
C GLU A 238 -18.49 26.18 7.26
N LEU A 239 -17.19 25.87 7.38
CA LEU A 239 -16.70 24.60 7.89
C LEU A 239 -17.23 24.28 9.30
N ASP A 240 -17.39 25.31 10.13
CA ASP A 240 -17.93 25.20 11.50
C ASP A 240 -19.39 24.73 11.54
N SER A 241 -20.13 24.88 10.43
CA SER A 241 -21.51 24.37 10.31
C SER A 241 -21.54 22.92 9.81
N CYS A 242 -20.49 22.48 9.12
CA CYS A 242 -20.35 21.13 8.58
C CYS A 242 -19.78 20.14 9.59
N PHE A 243 -18.82 20.58 10.40
CA PHE A 243 -18.21 19.78 11.45
C PHE A 243 -18.67 20.31 12.80
N ASN A 244 -19.25 19.43 13.63
CA ASN A 244 -19.42 19.71 15.05
C ASN A 244 -18.10 20.28 15.60
N ALA A 245 -18.16 21.22 16.56
CA ALA A 245 -17.10 22.11 17.09
C ALA A 245 -15.70 21.54 17.47
N ARG A 246 -15.32 20.36 16.99
CA ARG A 246 -14.14 19.53 17.22
C ARG A 246 -12.88 20.04 16.51
N LEU A 247 -13.02 20.84 15.46
CA LEU A 247 -11.92 21.52 14.76
C LEU A 247 -11.69 22.97 15.25
N ARG A 248 -12.20 23.34 16.42
CA ARG A 248 -12.01 24.66 17.05
C ARG A 248 -10.91 24.64 18.10
#